data_AF-A0A392QEA7-F1
#
_entry.id   AF-A0A392QEA7-F1
#
_cell.length_a   1.000
_cell.length_b   1.000
_cell.length_c   1.000
_cell.angle_alpha   90.00
_cell.angle_beta   90.00
_cell.angle_gamma   90.00
#
_symmetry.space_group_name_H-M   'P 1'
#
loop_
_entity.id
_entity.type
_entity.pdbx_description
1 polymer ?
#
loop_
_entity_poly.entity_id
_entity_poly.type
_entity_poly.pdbx_seq_one_letter_code
_entity_poly.pdbx_strand_id
1 'polypeptide(L)'
;MVEEDTQGKRRIIIISVSTFLLVAMVVAVTVGVNFKSINGSDSENNTDDKPRVASTVKAVKAFCRPTDYKKECEESLLANVGNTTDSRELIKFAFNITIGKIGEGIKKTNLLQEVEKEPRAKMALDTCTKLMDLSIGEFD
;
A
#
# COMPACT_ATOMS: atom_id res chain seq x y z
N MET A 1 35.67 -34.92 21.57
CA MET A 1 36.41 -35.92 20.79
C MET A 1 36.58 -35.35 19.39
N VAL A 2 37.80 -34.94 19.03
CA VAL A 2 38.70 -35.71 18.11
C VAL A 2 38.11 -35.62 16.68
N GLU A 3 38.72 -35.02 15.66
CA GLU A 3 40.13 -34.78 15.35
C GLU A 3 40.24 -33.63 14.34
N GLU A 4 41.39 -32.98 14.32
CA GLU A 4 41.72 -31.91 13.39
C GLU A 4 42.56 -32.49 12.24
N ASP A 5 41.91 -32.73 11.09
CA ASP A 5 42.58 -32.99 9.83
C ASP A 5 42.82 -31.65 9.11
N THR A 6 44.05 -31.37 8.68
CA THR A 6 44.51 -30.00 8.30
C THR A 6 43.82 -29.43 7.04
N GLN A 7 42.97 -30.21 6.35
CA GLN A 7 42.08 -29.75 5.29
C GLN A 7 40.68 -29.31 5.79
N GLY A 8 40.27 -29.79 6.95
CA GLY A 8 38.98 -29.51 7.59
C GLY A 8 38.90 -28.12 8.23
N LYS A 9 40.01 -27.57 8.74
CA LYS A 9 40.02 -26.23 9.37
C LYS A 9 39.56 -25.13 8.42
N ARG A 10 39.99 -25.18 7.15
CA ARG A 10 39.55 -24.21 6.13
C ARG A 10 38.05 -24.33 5.86
N ARG A 11 37.52 -25.55 5.79
CA ARG A 11 36.07 -25.79 5.63
C ARG A 11 35.27 -25.34 6.86
N ILE A 12 35.77 -25.57 8.06
CA ILE A 12 35.13 -25.13 9.31
C ILE A 12 35.13 -23.60 9.42
N ILE A 13 36.22 -22.94 9.03
CA ILE A 13 36.29 -21.47 8.95
C ILE A 13 35.25 -20.96 7.93
N ILE A 14 35.21 -21.53 6.72
CA ILE A 14 34.26 -21.14 5.67
C ILE A 14 32.80 -21.30 6.15
N ILE A 15 32.47 -22.42 6.77
CA ILE A 15 31.10 -22.67 7.26
C ILE A 15 30.72 -21.68 8.36
N SER A 16 31.63 -21.37 9.31
CA SER A 16 31.34 -20.39 10.38
C SER A 16 31.13 -18.97 9.84
N VAL A 17 31.94 -18.56 8.86
CA VAL A 17 31.87 -17.23 8.23
C VAL A 17 30.57 -17.09 7.46
N SER A 18 30.14 -18.12 6.72
CA SER A 18 28.87 -18.10 5.99
C SER A 18 27.65 -17.97 6.92
N THR A 19 27.61 -18.70 8.04
CA THR A 19 26.52 -18.53 9.01
C THR A 19 26.52 -17.14 9.65
N PHE A 20 27.70 -16.59 9.96
CA PHE A 20 27.80 -15.25 10.55
C PHE A 20 27.36 -14.15 9.58
N LEU A 21 27.71 -14.26 8.30
CA LEU A 21 27.28 -13.32 7.25
C LEU A 21 25.76 -13.35 7.04
N LEU A 22 25.13 -14.53 7.07
CA LEU A 22 23.67 -14.63 6.92
C LEU A 22 22.95 -13.97 8.10
N VAL A 23 23.41 -14.19 9.34
CA VAL A 23 22.84 -13.54 10.53
C VAL A 23 23.04 -12.02 10.47
N ALA A 24 24.22 -11.54 10.07
CA ALA A 24 24.51 -10.12 9.90
C ALA A 24 23.61 -9.45 8.84
N MET A 25 23.33 -10.13 7.72
CA MET A 25 22.44 -9.61 6.68
C MET A 25 21.00 -9.48 7.18
N VAL A 26 20.49 -10.46 7.93
CA VAL A 26 19.13 -10.38 8.52
C VAL A 26 19.04 -9.22 9.51
N VAL A 27 20.03 -9.06 10.39
CA VAL A 27 20.07 -7.92 11.32
C VAL A 27 20.14 -6.61 10.54
N ALA A 28 21.04 -6.47 9.57
CA ALA A 28 21.15 -5.29 8.73
C ALA A 28 19.86 -4.97 7.93
N VAL A 29 19.07 -5.96 7.51
CA VAL A 29 17.76 -5.70 6.89
C VAL A 29 16.75 -5.22 7.94
N THR A 30 16.79 -5.72 9.17
CA THR A 30 15.86 -5.29 10.23
C THR A 30 16.17 -3.91 10.81
N VAL A 31 17.45 -3.53 10.97
CA VAL A 31 17.84 -2.18 11.47
C VAL A 31 18.25 -1.20 10.36
N GLY A 32 18.81 -1.68 9.26
CA GLY A 32 19.39 -0.86 8.19
C GLY A 32 18.40 -0.33 7.16
N VAL A 33 17.15 -0.80 7.13
CA VAL A 33 16.10 -0.17 6.30
C VAL A 33 15.61 1.17 6.87
N ASN A 34 16.10 1.59 8.04
CA ASN A 34 15.72 2.85 8.70
C ASN A 34 16.72 4.01 8.53
N PHE A 35 17.79 3.85 7.74
CA PHE A 35 18.69 4.97 7.41
C PHE A 35 18.55 5.38 5.95
N LYS A 36 17.44 6.07 5.65
CA LYS A 36 17.40 7.05 4.55
C LYS A 36 17.13 8.43 5.14
N SER A 37 18.19 9.14 5.50
CA SER A 37 18.17 10.61 5.51
C SER A 37 19.59 11.14 5.56
N ILE A 38 20.14 11.51 4.39
CA ILE A 38 21.13 12.58 4.28
C ILE A 38 20.73 13.46 3.10
N ASN A 39 20.69 14.75 3.39
CA ASN A 39 20.56 15.95 2.56
C ASN A 39 19.17 16.42 2.12
N GLY A 40 18.78 17.55 2.72
CA GLY A 40 17.70 18.42 2.31
C GLY A 40 17.47 19.49 3.37
N SER A 41 18.37 20.48 3.42
CA SER A 41 18.10 21.78 4.04
C SER A 41 16.87 22.41 3.38
N ASP A 42 15.88 22.84 4.18
CA ASP A 42 15.19 24.11 4.00
C ASP A 42 14.12 24.37 5.08
N SER A 43 13.90 25.67 5.24
CA SER A 43 13.24 26.49 6.25
C SER A 43 11.79 26.14 6.64
N GLU A 44 11.53 26.44 7.92
CA GLU A 44 10.36 27.15 8.48
C GLU A 44 8.91 26.65 8.28
N ASN A 45 8.14 26.76 9.37
CA ASN A 45 6.68 26.79 9.52
C ASN A 45 5.93 25.50 9.90
N ASN A 46 5.30 25.57 11.08
CA ASN A 46 4.23 24.74 11.66
C ASN A 46 4.57 23.26 11.99
N THR A 47 4.92 23.01 13.25
CA THR A 47 5.53 21.75 13.72
C THR A 47 4.56 20.65 14.16
N ASP A 48 3.25 20.81 14.00
CA ASP A 48 2.29 19.74 14.36
C ASP A 48 1.79 18.91 13.15
N ASP A 49 1.73 19.51 11.96
CA ASP A 49 1.19 18.81 10.77
C ASP A 49 2.22 18.01 9.96
N LYS A 50 3.48 18.46 9.92
CA LYS A 50 4.53 17.80 9.10
C LYS A 50 4.78 16.33 9.49
N PRO A 51 4.83 15.94 10.79
CA PRO A 51 4.97 14.54 11.19
C PRO A 51 3.75 13.68 10.78
N ARG A 52 2.54 14.23 10.89
CA ARG A 52 1.26 13.55 10.60
C ARG A 52 1.04 13.32 9.10
N VAL A 53 1.48 14.27 8.27
CA VAL A 53 1.48 14.10 6.80
C VAL A 53 2.46 13.01 6.38
N ALA A 54 3.66 12.99 6.97
CA ALA A 54 4.66 11.96 6.68
C ALA A 54 4.19 10.54 7.07
N SER A 55 3.50 10.40 8.21
CA SER A 55 2.91 9.13 8.63
C SER A 55 1.77 8.68 7.72
N THR A 56 0.92 9.61 7.27
CA THR A 56 -0.18 9.32 6.33
C THR A 56 0.35 8.82 5.00
N VAL A 57 1.37 9.49 4.44
CA VAL A 57 2.03 9.04 3.19
C VAL A 57 2.59 7.63 3.32
N LYS A 58 3.21 7.31 4.47
CA LYS A 58 3.74 5.96 4.73
C LYS A 58 2.62 4.92 4.85
N ALA A 59 1.51 5.27 5.51
CA ALA A 59 0.35 4.40 5.64
C ALA A 59 -0.29 4.12 4.27
N VAL A 60 -0.52 5.14 3.45
CA VAL A 60 -1.06 4.98 2.08
C VAL A 60 -0.15 4.10 1.23
N LYS A 61 1.18 4.30 1.28
CA LYS A 61 2.14 3.45 0.55
C LYS A 61 2.11 1.99 0.98
N ALA A 62 1.96 1.75 2.29
CA ALA A 62 1.84 0.38 2.80
C ALA A 62 0.51 -0.25 2.37
N PHE A 63 -0.59 0.51 2.42
CA PHE A 63 -1.92 0.10 2.01
C PHE A 63 -2.00 -0.23 0.51
N CYS A 64 -1.41 0.60 -0.35
CA CYS A 64 -1.42 0.40 -1.81
C CYS A 64 -0.37 -0.62 -2.29
N ARG A 65 0.56 -1.06 -1.43
CA ARG A 65 1.63 -2.00 -1.80
C ARG A 65 1.15 -3.30 -2.46
N PRO A 66 0.07 -3.96 -2.01
CA PRO A 66 -0.40 -5.21 -2.61
C PRO A 66 -1.35 -5.00 -3.81
N THR A 67 -1.58 -3.75 -4.25
CA THR A 67 -2.50 -3.46 -5.36
C THR A 67 -1.78 -3.50 -6.71
N ASP A 68 -2.47 -3.95 -7.76
CA ASP A 68 -1.92 -4.01 -9.12
C ASP A 68 -1.62 -2.60 -9.69
N TYR A 69 -2.46 -1.62 -9.35
CA TYR A 69 -2.34 -0.23 -9.79
C TYR A 69 -1.82 0.68 -8.67
N LYS A 70 -0.68 0.30 -8.09
CA LYS A 70 -0.08 0.99 -6.93
C LYS A 70 0.00 2.51 -7.07
N LYS A 71 0.49 3.01 -8.20
CA LYS A 71 0.66 4.46 -8.42
C LYS A 71 -0.69 5.19 -8.40
N GLU A 72 -1.68 4.67 -9.11
CA GLU A 72 -3.04 5.21 -9.16
C GLU A 72 -3.69 5.19 -7.78
N CYS A 73 -3.51 4.09 -7.03
CA CYS A 73 -3.99 3.96 -5.66
C CYS A 73 -3.39 5.03 -4.74
N GLU A 74 -2.06 5.20 -4.78
CA GLU A 74 -1.36 6.21 -3.97
C GLU A 74 -1.80 7.64 -4.33
N GLU A 75 -1.82 7.99 -5.61
CA GLU A 75 -2.23 9.32 -6.07
C GLU A 75 -3.69 9.61 -5.72
N SER A 76 -4.58 8.64 -5.90
CA SER A 76 -6.01 8.76 -5.59
C SER A 76 -6.24 8.94 -4.09
N LEU A 77 -5.61 8.13 -3.24
CA LEU A 77 -5.81 8.23 -1.78
C LEU A 77 -5.16 9.47 -1.19
N LEU A 78 -3.95 9.82 -1.60
CA LEU A 78 -3.26 11.01 -1.07
C LEU A 78 -4.02 12.31 -1.36
N ALA A 79 -4.78 12.36 -2.46
CA ALA A 79 -5.63 13.50 -2.78
C ALA A 79 -6.88 13.62 -1.89
N ASN A 80 -7.30 12.57 -1.18
CA ASN A 80 -8.63 12.49 -0.54
C ASN A 80 -8.61 12.11 0.95
N VAL A 81 -7.57 11.44 1.45
CA VAL A 81 -7.59 10.75 2.75
C VAL A 81 -7.24 11.64 3.97
N GLY A 82 -6.90 12.92 3.74
CA GLY A 82 -6.49 13.84 4.79
C GLY A 82 -5.25 13.35 5.56
N ASN A 83 -5.33 13.31 6.89
CA ASN A 83 -4.24 12.93 7.79
C ASN A 83 -4.47 11.58 8.51
N THR A 84 -5.30 10.69 7.96
CA THR A 84 -5.57 9.39 8.59
C THR A 84 -4.51 8.35 8.26
N THR A 85 -4.18 7.53 9.25
CA THR A 85 -3.35 6.32 9.09
C THR A 85 -4.15 5.05 9.37
N ASP A 86 -5.45 5.17 9.67
CA ASP A 86 -6.31 4.05 9.99
C ASP A 86 -6.62 3.23 8.74
N SER A 87 -6.45 1.90 8.83
CA SER A 87 -6.60 1.02 7.68
C SER A 87 -8.06 0.84 7.25
N ARG A 88 -9.02 0.91 8.18
CA ARG A 88 -10.45 0.82 7.87
C ARG A 88 -10.91 2.09 7.14
N GLU A 89 -10.47 3.25 7.62
CA GLU A 89 -10.70 4.53 6.94
C GLU A 89 -10.08 4.53 5.53
N LEU A 90 -8.84 4.07 5.37
CA LEU A 90 -8.19 3.97 4.06
C LEU A 90 -8.97 3.09 3.07
N ILE A 91 -9.52 1.96 3.54
CA ILE A 91 -10.38 1.09 2.72
C ILE A 91 -11.67 1.82 2.31
N LYS A 92 -12.33 2.49 3.27
CA LYS A 92 -13.54 3.27 3.02
C LYS A 92 -13.31 4.38 1.99
N PHE A 93 -12.21 5.12 2.12
CA PHE A 93 -11.80 6.12 1.12
C PHE A 93 -11.55 5.47 -0.25
N ALA A 94 -10.86 4.33 -0.30
CA ALA A 94 -10.59 3.63 -1.56
C ALA A 94 -11.89 3.20 -2.28
N PHE A 95 -12.88 2.69 -1.54
CA PHE A 95 -14.19 2.35 -2.10
C PHE A 95 -14.94 3.59 -2.60
N ASN A 96 -15.02 4.65 -1.78
CA ASN A 96 -15.68 5.90 -2.17
C ASN A 96 -15.08 6.50 -3.45
N ILE A 97 -13.75 6.55 -3.54
CA ILE A 97 -13.06 7.06 -4.74
C ILE A 97 -13.36 6.17 -5.95
N THR A 98 -13.29 4.85 -5.79
CA THR A 98 -13.55 3.88 -6.85
C THR A 98 -14.96 4.04 -7.42
N ILE A 99 -15.97 4.14 -6.56
CA ILE A 99 -17.37 4.31 -6.95
C ILE A 99 -17.59 5.63 -7.68
N GLY A 100 -16.96 6.71 -7.20
CA GLY A 100 -16.94 8.00 -7.88
C GLY A 100 -16.37 7.89 -9.30
N LYS A 101 -15.19 7.28 -9.45
CA LYS A 101 -14.52 7.10 -10.75
C LYS A 101 -15.33 6.24 -11.72
N ILE A 102 -15.95 5.15 -11.24
CA ILE A 102 -16.84 4.31 -12.05
C ILE A 102 -18.03 5.15 -12.52
N GLY A 103 -18.69 5.88 -11.62
CA GLY A 103 -19.82 6.74 -11.96
C GLY A 103 -19.47 7.81 -12.99
N GLU A 104 -18.31 8.45 -12.87
CA GLU A 104 -17.82 9.41 -13.85
C GLU A 104 -17.49 8.77 -15.21
N GLY A 105 -16.83 7.61 -15.21
CA GLY A 105 -16.51 6.88 -16.43
C GLY A 105 -17.75 6.47 -17.20
N ILE A 106 -18.77 6.00 -16.46
CA ILE A 106 -20.08 5.64 -17.00
C ILE A 106 -20.75 6.86 -17.66
N LYS A 107 -20.79 8.02 -16.99
CA LYS A 107 -21.40 9.27 -17.51
C LYS A 107 -20.76 9.78 -18.80
N LYS A 108 -19.49 9.46 -19.06
CA LYS A 108 -18.78 9.85 -20.30
C LYS A 108 -19.19 9.01 -21.52
N THR A 109 -19.98 7.97 -21.32
CA THR A 109 -20.41 7.04 -22.36
C THR A 109 -21.93 7.04 -22.48
N ASN A 110 -22.44 6.60 -23.63
CA ASN A 110 -23.89 6.36 -23.80
C ASN A 110 -24.35 5.03 -23.17
N LEU A 111 -23.49 4.38 -22.36
CA LEU A 111 -23.68 3.03 -21.86
C LEU A 111 -24.94 2.94 -20.97
N LEU A 112 -25.19 3.92 -20.09
CA LEU A 112 -26.41 3.88 -19.26
C LEU A 112 -27.68 3.99 -20.08
N GLN A 113 -27.68 4.86 -21.09
CA GLN A 113 -28.84 5.05 -21.94
C GLN A 113 -29.17 3.77 -22.75
N GLU A 114 -28.16 2.96 -23.06
CA GLU A 114 -28.34 1.67 -23.71
C GLU A 114 -28.75 0.57 -22.72
N VAL A 115 -28.13 0.51 -21.55
CA VAL A 115 -28.45 -0.44 -20.47
C VAL A 115 -29.88 -0.26 -19.97
N GLU A 116 -30.39 0.96 -19.90
CA GLU A 116 -31.76 1.24 -19.46
C GLU A 116 -32.83 0.69 -20.41
N LYS A 117 -32.50 0.45 -21.68
CA LYS A 117 -33.42 -0.11 -22.68
C LYS A 117 -33.57 -1.63 -22.56
N GLU A 118 -32.61 -2.31 -21.93
CA GLU A 118 -32.60 -3.77 -21.79
C GLU A 118 -32.90 -4.14 -20.32
N PRO A 119 -34.08 -4.74 -20.03
CA PRO A 119 -34.52 -5.00 -18.66
C PRO A 119 -33.53 -5.80 -17.82
N ARG A 120 -32.83 -6.78 -18.41
CA ARG A 120 -31.88 -7.62 -17.68
C ARG A 120 -30.59 -6.84 -17.35
N ALA A 121 -30.08 -6.05 -18.28
CA ALA A 121 -28.92 -5.19 -18.07
C ALA A 121 -29.21 -4.11 -17.02
N LYS A 122 -30.41 -3.51 -17.04
CA LYS A 122 -30.84 -2.53 -16.03
C LYS A 122 -30.86 -3.12 -14.61
N MET A 123 -31.40 -4.33 -14.45
CA MET A 123 -31.37 -5.03 -13.15
C MET A 123 -29.94 -5.35 -12.69
N ALA A 124 -29.07 -5.76 -13.62
CA ALA A 124 -27.67 -6.04 -13.31
C ALA A 124 -26.96 -4.76 -12.84
N LEU A 125 -27.18 -3.63 -13.51
CA LEU A 125 -26.61 -2.34 -13.12
C LEU A 125 -27.10 -1.92 -11.73
N ASP A 126 -28.40 -2.00 -11.45
CA ASP A 126 -28.97 -1.69 -10.13
C ASP A 126 -28.36 -2.57 -9.02
N THR A 127 -28.16 -3.86 -9.31
CA THR A 127 -27.49 -4.78 -8.38
C THR A 127 -26.04 -4.38 -8.16
N CYS A 128 -25.29 -4.05 -9.22
CA CYS A 128 -23.91 -3.57 -9.10
C CYS A 128 -23.82 -2.30 -8.25
N THR A 129 -24.72 -1.34 -8.44
CA THR A 129 -24.77 -0.10 -7.64
C THR A 129 -25.04 -0.41 -6.18
N LYS A 130 -26.02 -1.27 -5.88
CA LYS A 130 -26.31 -1.70 -4.50
C LYS A 130 -25.13 -2.40 -3.84
N LEU A 131 -24.42 -3.26 -4.57
CA LEU A 131 -23.23 -3.96 -4.07
C LEU A 131 -22.10 -2.97 -3.77
N MET A 132 -21.92 -1.96 -4.61
CA MET A 132 -20.94 -0.89 -4.39
C MET A 132 -21.26 -0.11 -3.11
N ASP A 133 -22.51 0.32 -2.93
CA ASP A 133 -22.95 1.07 -1.74
C ASP A 133 -22.83 0.22 -0.46
N LEU A 134 -23.23 -1.06 -0.53
CA LEU A 134 -23.10 -2.00 0.58
C LEU A 134 -21.63 -2.20 0.98
N SER A 135 -20.72 -2.26 0.01
CA SER A 135 -19.29 -2.41 0.26
C SER A 135 -18.72 -1.26 1.09
N ILE A 136 -19.26 -0.04 0.97
CA ILE A 136 -18.87 1.08 1.85
C ILE A 136 -19.44 0.88 3.25
N GLY A 137 -20.72 0.50 3.34
CA GLY A 137 -21.45 0.34 4.61
C GLY A 137 -20.88 -0.74 5.54
N GLU A 138 -20.10 -1.71 5.04
CA GLU A 138 -19.37 -2.67 5.88
C GLU A 138 -18.21 -2.03 6.69
N PHE A 139 -17.83 -0.80 6.34
CA PHE A 139 -16.75 -0.06 6.99
C PHE A 139 -17.24 1.17 7.79
N ASP A 140 -18.56 1.40 7.87
CA ASP A 140 -19.21 2.34 8.79
C ASP A 140 -19.43 1.73 10.19
#